data_AF-A0A9W9QJA3-F1
#
_entry.id   AF-A0A9W9QJA3-F1
#
_cell.length_a   1.000
_cell.length_b   1.000
_cell.length_c   1.000
_cell.angle_alpha   90.00
_cell.angle_beta   90.00
_cell.angle_gamma   90.00
#
_symmetry.space_group_name_H-M   'P 1'
#
loop_
_entity.id
_entity.type
_entity.pdbx_description
1 polymer ?
#
loop_
_entity_poly.entity_id
_entity_poly.type
_entity_poly.pdbx_seq_one_letter_code
_entity_poly.pdbx_strand_id
1 'polypeptide(L)'
;MLADITQTALLAALDQVRDWISNVSAAWTSRTPCEQKLLSAVSSHAVGRDLNSAMYWLFLRLDLGFALATDGDTRVPLPSAFPYLTEVDMVADPFEMVFYYAYRPLWLSARAVQFVHSEEVSPDRPPLHVWMGLVEELEQWYRERPQGFQPMLELDMDHQLAGPEMTLPVVLFANGAGLFGNQLYHTAMLILLHNRPRTARMGDFHSFAMSPLWHAQRICGIALHNDRRECWDPCLLASFLMAARRMTHESQQRVVIRAFERIRIVTGWDTSGCLHKLQAEWCLLDGT
;
A
#
# COMPACT_ATOMS: atom_id res chain seq x y z
N MET A 1 12.02 -17.39 31.19
CA MET A 1 13.02 -17.36 30.11
C MET A 1 12.23 -17.06 28.85
N LEU A 2 12.11 -15.80 28.46
CA LEU A 2 11.56 -15.48 27.14
C LEU A 2 12.51 -16.13 26.14
N ALA A 3 12.02 -17.08 25.34
CA ALA A 3 12.73 -17.49 24.14
C ALA A 3 13.16 -16.21 23.41
N ASP A 4 14.35 -16.22 22.80
CA ASP A 4 14.87 -15.06 22.09
C ASP A 4 13.79 -14.56 21.12
N ILE A 5 13.18 -13.41 21.45
CA ILE A 5 12.05 -12.84 20.73
C ILE A 5 12.46 -12.64 19.27
N THR A 6 13.74 -12.34 19.05
CA THR A 6 14.32 -12.17 17.72
C THR A 6 14.27 -13.46 16.92
N GLN A 7 14.70 -14.60 17.49
CA GLN A 7 14.63 -15.89 16.82
C GLN A 7 13.18 -16.28 16.49
N THR A 8 12.27 -16.11 17.46
CA THR A 8 10.86 -16.47 17.31
C THR A 8 10.17 -15.61 16.24
N ALA A 9 10.40 -14.29 16.28
CA ALA A 9 9.90 -13.35 15.28
C ALA A 9 10.45 -13.65 13.89
N LEU A 10 11.73 -14.02 13.78
CA LEU A 10 12.36 -14.30 12.49
C LEU A 10 11.75 -15.52 11.83
N LEU A 11 11.61 -16.62 12.58
CA LEU A 11 10.98 -17.84 12.07
C LEU A 11 9.52 -17.58 11.65
N ALA A 12 8.75 -16.88 12.50
CA ALA A 12 7.37 -16.54 12.17
C ALA A 12 7.25 -15.65 10.93
N ALA A 13 8.15 -14.68 10.76
CA ALA A 13 8.16 -13.81 9.58
C ALA A 13 8.54 -14.59 8.31
N LEU A 14 9.54 -15.48 8.38
CA LEU A 14 9.95 -16.33 7.26
C LEU A 14 8.85 -17.30 6.86
N ASP A 15 8.14 -17.89 7.82
CA ASP A 15 7.00 -18.78 7.57
C ASP A 15 5.86 -18.02 6.88
N GLN A 16 5.51 -16.81 7.35
CA GLN A 16 4.48 -16.00 6.68
C GLN A 16 4.88 -15.59 5.27
N VAL A 17 6.14 -15.20 5.05
CA VAL A 17 6.64 -14.89 3.71
C VAL A 17 6.57 -16.12 2.81
N ARG A 18 7.00 -17.29 3.31
CA ARG A 18 6.94 -18.56 2.57
C ARG A 18 5.52 -18.90 2.18
N ASP A 19 4.57 -18.83 3.12
CA ASP A 19 3.16 -19.15 2.86
C ASP A 19 2.59 -18.19 1.80
N TRP A 20 2.94 -16.91 1.90
CA TRP A 20 2.49 -15.89 0.95
C TRP A 20 3.05 -16.11 -0.46
N ILE A 21 4.36 -16.29 -0.62
CA ILE A 21 4.97 -16.47 -1.95
C ILE A 21 4.61 -17.82 -2.59
N SER A 22 4.30 -18.84 -1.78
CA SER A 22 3.94 -20.17 -2.28
C SER A 22 2.52 -20.22 -2.83
N ASN A 23 1.59 -19.44 -2.25
CA ASN A 23 0.22 -19.36 -2.72
C ASN A 23 -0.43 -18.03 -2.29
N VAL A 24 -0.29 -16.99 -3.13
CA VAL A 24 -0.81 -15.65 -2.85
C VAL A 24 -2.32 -15.67 -2.62
N SER A 25 -3.07 -16.39 -3.46
CA SER A 25 -4.53 -16.47 -3.32
C SER A 25 -4.93 -17.10 -1.99
N ALA A 26 -4.26 -18.18 -1.56
CA ALA A 26 -4.55 -18.81 -0.28
C ALA A 26 -4.17 -17.90 0.89
N ALA A 27 -2.99 -17.27 0.83
CA ALA A 27 -2.48 -16.39 1.88
C ALA A 27 -3.38 -15.16 2.12
N TRP A 28 -4.09 -14.69 1.10
CA TRP A 28 -5.11 -13.65 1.24
C TRP A 28 -6.49 -14.15 1.63
N THR A 29 -6.76 -15.46 1.58
CA THR A 29 -8.03 -16.03 2.06
C THR A 29 -7.93 -16.58 3.48
N SER A 30 -6.74 -16.95 3.92
CA SER A 30 -6.48 -17.50 5.26
C SER A 30 -5.28 -16.81 5.86
N ARG A 31 -5.51 -16.00 6.90
CA ARG A 31 -4.43 -15.32 7.61
C ARG A 31 -3.64 -16.36 8.41
N THR A 32 -2.35 -16.49 8.13
CA THR A 32 -1.46 -17.30 8.96
C THR A 32 -1.53 -16.80 10.41
N PRO A 33 -1.86 -17.65 11.40
CA PRO A 33 -1.91 -17.24 12.79
C PRO A 33 -0.54 -16.72 13.24
N CYS A 34 -0.49 -15.50 13.76
CA CYS A 34 0.67 -14.97 14.46
C CYS A 34 0.26 -14.66 15.90
N GLU A 35 1.10 -15.00 16.87
CA GLU A 35 0.81 -14.76 18.27
C GLU A 35 0.72 -13.25 18.54
N GLN A 36 -0.41 -12.78 19.08
CA GLN A 36 -0.59 -11.37 19.41
C GLN A 36 0.51 -10.85 20.35
N LYS A 37 0.97 -11.71 21.28
CA LYS A 37 2.09 -11.38 22.18
C LYS A 37 3.39 -11.11 21.43
N LEU A 38 3.67 -11.87 20.37
CA LEU A 38 4.84 -11.68 19.52
C LEU A 38 4.73 -10.35 18.77
N LEU A 39 3.57 -10.08 18.16
CA LEU A 39 3.30 -8.82 17.45
C LEU A 39 3.45 -7.61 18.37
N SER A 40 2.90 -7.68 19.59
CA SER A 40 3.06 -6.64 20.60
C SER A 40 4.52 -6.48 21.02
N ALA A 41 5.28 -7.56 21.20
CA ALA A 41 6.70 -7.48 21.55
C ALA A 41 7.51 -6.78 20.46
N VAL A 42 7.38 -7.18 19.19
CA VAL A 42 8.14 -6.56 18.08
C VAL A 42 7.68 -5.14 17.77
N SER A 43 6.42 -4.78 18.06
CA SER A 43 5.94 -3.39 17.88
C SER A 43 6.69 -2.36 18.73
N SER A 44 7.25 -2.78 19.88
CA SER A 44 8.10 -1.90 20.70
C SER A 44 9.42 -1.51 20.00
N HIS A 45 9.80 -2.24 18.95
CA HIS A 45 11.00 -1.99 18.15
C HIS A 45 10.72 -1.18 16.88
N ALA A 46 9.50 -0.69 16.64
CA ALA A 46 9.14 0.02 15.40
C ALA A 46 10.00 1.27 15.08
N VAL A 47 10.61 1.87 16.11
CA VAL A 47 11.51 3.05 16.01
C VAL A 47 12.99 2.65 16.00
N GLY A 48 13.30 1.37 16.21
CA GLY A 48 14.66 0.86 16.29
C GLY A 48 15.31 0.63 14.93
N ARG A 49 16.59 0.24 14.96
CA ARG A 49 17.40 -0.12 13.79
C ARG A 49 17.93 -1.55 13.86
N ASP A 50 17.37 -2.35 14.77
CA ASP A 50 17.75 -3.74 14.98
C ASP A 50 16.96 -4.68 14.07
N LEU A 51 17.30 -5.96 14.13
CA LEU A 51 16.58 -6.99 13.38
C LEU A 51 15.09 -7.04 13.76
N ASN A 52 14.73 -6.72 15.01
CA ASN A 52 13.34 -6.68 15.47
C ASN A 52 12.53 -5.58 14.79
N SER A 53 13.13 -4.40 14.57
CA SER A 53 12.53 -3.33 13.75
C SER A 53 12.27 -3.82 12.32
N ALA A 54 13.25 -4.46 11.68
CA ALA A 54 13.08 -5.00 10.33
C ALA A 54 11.95 -6.04 10.26
N MET A 55 11.83 -6.90 11.27
CA MET A 55 10.75 -7.88 11.38
C MET A 55 9.39 -7.24 11.61
N TYR A 56 9.31 -6.20 12.46
CA TYR A 56 8.09 -5.43 12.66
C TYR A 56 7.56 -4.86 11.34
N TRP A 57 8.41 -4.18 10.57
CA TRP A 57 8.03 -3.59 9.28
C TRP A 57 7.70 -4.65 8.22
N LEU A 58 8.29 -5.84 8.29
CA LEU A 58 7.88 -6.97 7.45
C LEU A 58 6.47 -7.47 7.83
N PHE A 59 6.19 -7.68 9.12
CA PHE A 59 4.85 -8.07 9.55
C PHE A 59 3.80 -7.03 9.13
N LEU A 60 4.09 -5.74 9.29
CA LEU A 60 3.16 -4.69 8.88
C LEU A 60 2.87 -4.70 7.38
N ARG A 61 3.89 -4.94 6.53
CA ARG A 61 3.69 -5.07 5.07
C ARG A 61 2.79 -6.24 4.71
N LEU A 62 3.04 -7.40 5.31
CA LEU A 62 2.22 -8.61 5.09
C LEU A 62 0.79 -8.42 5.59
N ASP A 63 0.64 -7.85 6.78
CA ASP A 63 -0.64 -7.60 7.43
C ASP A 63 -1.49 -6.58 6.67
N LEU A 64 -0.87 -5.49 6.19
CA LEU A 64 -1.52 -4.52 5.30
C LEU A 64 -1.92 -5.18 3.98
N GLY A 65 -1.04 -5.97 3.37
CA GLY A 65 -1.36 -6.68 2.14
C GLY A 65 -2.58 -7.60 2.29
N PHE A 66 -2.66 -8.32 3.41
CA PHE A 66 -3.85 -9.10 3.75
C PHE A 66 -5.09 -8.22 3.90
N ALA A 67 -5.00 -7.16 4.72
CA ALA A 67 -6.11 -6.25 5.01
C ALA A 67 -6.71 -5.63 3.73
N LEU A 68 -5.85 -5.17 2.81
CA LEU A 68 -6.27 -4.61 1.52
C LEU A 68 -6.92 -5.66 0.61
N ALA A 69 -6.43 -6.90 0.62
CA ALA A 69 -6.95 -7.96 -0.22
C ALA A 69 -8.33 -8.48 0.24
N THR A 70 -8.58 -8.47 1.55
CA THR A 70 -9.81 -8.99 2.17
C THR A 70 -10.83 -7.94 2.57
N ASP A 71 -10.53 -6.65 2.40
CA ASP A 71 -11.33 -5.55 2.97
C ASP A 71 -11.52 -5.74 4.50
N GLY A 72 -10.40 -5.95 5.19
CA GLY A 72 -10.37 -6.19 6.64
C GLY A 72 -9.39 -5.26 7.35
N ASP A 73 -9.29 -5.41 8.67
CA ASP A 73 -8.40 -4.59 9.49
C ASP A 73 -6.97 -5.17 9.65
N THR A 74 -6.03 -4.28 9.94
CA THR A 74 -4.68 -4.60 10.40
C THR A 74 -4.69 -5.08 11.84
N ARG A 75 -3.90 -6.12 12.15
CA ARG A 75 -3.69 -6.62 13.52
C ARG A 75 -2.34 -6.21 14.11
N VAL A 76 -1.37 -5.85 13.26
CA VAL A 76 -0.07 -5.39 13.73
C VAL A 76 -0.26 -4.07 14.46
N PRO A 77 0.10 -3.98 15.76
CA PRO A 77 -0.04 -2.72 16.50
C PRO A 77 0.78 -1.61 15.84
N LEU A 78 0.15 -0.47 15.62
CA LEU A 78 0.82 0.70 15.07
C LEU A 78 1.37 1.57 16.21
N PRO A 79 2.58 2.13 16.06
CA PRO A 79 3.06 3.21 16.89
C PRO A 79 2.06 4.37 16.88
N SER A 80 1.88 5.00 18.04
CA SER A 80 0.98 6.16 18.20
C SER A 80 1.40 7.36 17.35
N ALA A 81 2.70 7.47 17.05
CA ALA A 81 3.26 8.45 16.13
C ALA A 81 4.35 7.78 15.29
N PHE A 82 4.50 8.24 14.05
CA PHE A 82 5.63 7.86 13.22
C PHE A 82 6.91 8.55 13.74
N PRO A 83 8.08 7.87 13.73
CA PRO A 83 9.34 8.49 14.17
C PRO A 83 9.61 9.81 13.44
N TYR A 84 9.99 10.86 14.17
CA TYR A 84 10.41 12.13 13.57
C TYR A 84 11.90 12.06 13.22
N LEU A 85 12.28 12.47 12.01
CA LEU A 85 13.68 12.68 11.62
C LEU A 85 13.95 14.17 11.42
N THR A 86 15.06 14.66 11.95
CA THR A 86 15.52 16.02 11.68
C THR A 86 16.22 16.10 10.32
N GLU A 87 16.33 17.31 9.75
CA GLU A 87 17.14 17.53 8.53
C GLU A 87 18.59 17.08 8.70
N VAL A 88 19.15 17.24 9.90
CA VAL A 88 20.51 16.80 10.22
C VAL A 88 20.62 15.27 10.15
N ASP A 89 19.63 14.55 10.68
CA ASP A 89 19.60 13.08 10.64
C ASP A 89 19.50 12.56 9.20
N MET A 90 18.68 13.21 8.37
CA MET A 90 18.49 12.81 6.97
C MET A 90 19.74 12.99 6.11
N VAL A 91 20.56 14.01 6.40
CA VAL A 91 21.84 14.25 5.71
C VAL A 91 22.92 13.31 6.23
N ALA A 92 22.93 13.04 7.53
CA ALA A 92 23.93 12.18 8.16
C ALA A 92 23.76 10.69 7.78
N ASP A 93 22.53 10.24 7.55
CA ASP A 93 22.20 8.84 7.29
C ASP A 93 21.22 8.66 6.12
N PRO A 94 21.73 8.46 4.89
CA PRO A 94 20.90 8.25 3.71
C PRO A 94 19.98 7.03 3.80
N PHE A 95 20.34 6.00 4.58
CA PHE A 95 19.51 4.81 4.73
C PHE A 95 18.27 5.11 5.56
N GLU A 96 18.42 5.88 6.63
CA GLU A 96 17.31 6.30 7.49
C GLU A 96 16.32 7.19 6.74
N MET A 97 16.82 8.09 5.90
CA MET A 97 15.96 8.89 5.01
C MET A 97 15.12 7.97 4.11
N VAL A 98 15.72 6.95 3.51
CA VAL A 98 14.99 5.98 2.67
C VAL A 98 13.94 5.22 3.47
N PHE A 99 14.29 4.71 4.65
CA PHE A 99 13.33 4.00 5.52
C PHE A 99 12.17 4.91 5.94
N TYR A 100 12.46 6.14 6.36
CA TYR A 100 11.44 7.10 6.76
C TYR A 100 10.45 7.40 5.64
N TYR A 101 10.95 7.78 4.45
CA TYR A 101 10.06 8.13 3.34
C TYR A 101 9.35 6.91 2.74
N ALA A 102 9.90 5.70 2.83
CA ALA A 102 9.22 4.48 2.38
C ALA A 102 8.17 3.98 3.38
N TYR A 103 8.47 4.03 4.68
CA TYR A 103 7.60 3.44 5.71
C TYR A 103 6.54 4.40 6.25
N ARG A 104 6.70 5.72 6.06
CA ARG A 104 5.66 6.69 6.43
C ARG A 104 4.35 6.46 5.66
N PRO A 105 4.33 6.29 4.33
CA PRO A 105 3.12 5.91 3.59
C PRO A 105 2.56 4.53 3.96
N LEU A 106 3.43 3.58 4.32
CA LEU A 106 3.01 2.26 4.81
C LEU A 106 2.24 2.38 6.12
N TRP A 107 2.78 3.12 7.09
CA TRP A 107 2.11 3.39 8.35
C TRP A 107 0.81 4.19 8.17
N LEU A 108 0.81 5.21 7.30
CA LEU A 108 -0.41 5.96 6.95
C LEU A 108 -1.46 5.10 6.26
N SER A 109 -1.06 4.14 5.41
CA SER A 109 -1.97 3.18 4.78
C SER A 109 -2.62 2.27 5.82
N ALA A 110 -1.84 1.76 6.78
CA ALA A 110 -2.39 0.96 7.88
C ALA A 110 -3.35 1.77 8.77
N ARG A 111 -3.02 3.04 9.06
CA ARG A 111 -3.94 3.93 9.79
C ARG A 111 -5.22 4.23 9.00
N ALA A 112 -5.13 4.38 7.68
CA ALA A 112 -6.30 4.56 6.83
C ALA A 112 -7.21 3.32 6.88
N VAL A 113 -6.63 2.10 6.85
CA VAL A 113 -7.38 0.85 7.04
C VAL A 113 -8.05 0.82 8.42
N GLN A 114 -7.32 1.10 9.50
CA GLN A 114 -7.89 1.13 10.86
C GLN A 114 -9.01 2.15 10.98
N PHE A 115 -8.87 3.32 10.35
CA PHE A 115 -9.92 4.35 10.33
C PHE A 115 -11.23 3.82 9.72
N VAL A 116 -11.16 3.06 8.63
CA VAL A 116 -12.35 2.49 7.97
C VAL A 116 -13.04 1.44 8.83
N HIS A 117 -12.28 0.68 9.60
CA HIS A 117 -12.78 -0.42 10.43
C HIS A 117 -13.05 -0.01 11.89
N SER A 118 -12.80 1.25 12.24
CA SER A 118 -13.07 1.77 13.58
C SER A 118 -14.58 1.97 13.76
N GLU A 119 -15.22 1.08 14.53
CA GLU A 119 -16.64 1.21 14.89
C GLU A 119 -16.89 2.31 15.94
N GLU A 120 -15.84 2.69 16.69
CA GLU A 120 -15.96 3.60 17.83
C GLU A 120 -15.84 5.08 17.42
N VAL A 121 -16.99 5.75 17.38
CA VAL A 121 -17.05 7.22 17.37
C VAL A 121 -16.74 7.72 18.78
N SER A 122 -15.46 7.97 19.09
CA SER A 122 -15.09 8.68 20.32
C SER A 122 -15.55 10.14 20.23
N PRO A 123 -16.28 10.67 21.22
CA PRO A 123 -16.69 12.08 21.22
C PRO A 123 -15.49 13.04 21.25
N ASP A 124 -14.34 12.60 21.77
CA ASP A 124 -13.11 13.39 21.85
C ASP A 124 -12.34 13.45 20.52
N ARG A 125 -12.64 12.54 19.58
CA ARG A 125 -11.98 12.47 18.26
C ARG A 125 -13.01 12.13 17.17
N PRO A 126 -13.77 13.12 16.69
CA PRO A 126 -14.76 12.88 15.64
C PRO A 126 -14.09 12.32 14.37
N PRO A 127 -14.74 11.40 13.64
CA PRO A 127 -14.18 10.78 12.44
C PRO A 127 -13.68 11.80 11.41
N LEU A 128 -14.33 12.97 11.31
CA LEU A 128 -13.88 14.07 10.46
C LEU A 128 -12.46 14.55 10.80
N HIS A 129 -12.15 14.76 12.08
CA HIS A 129 -10.83 15.23 12.51
C HIS A 129 -9.76 14.18 12.24
N VAL A 130 -10.06 12.90 12.50
CA VAL A 130 -9.11 11.80 12.22
C VAL A 130 -8.84 11.68 10.73
N TRP A 131 -9.90 11.72 9.91
CA TRP A 131 -9.79 11.69 8.46
C TRP A 131 -9.00 12.88 7.90
N MET A 132 -9.31 14.10 8.36
CA MET A 132 -8.59 15.31 7.94
C MET A 132 -7.10 15.23 8.30
N GLY A 133 -6.77 14.84 9.53
CA GLY A 133 -5.37 14.68 9.94
C GLY A 133 -4.62 13.65 9.08
N LEU A 134 -5.24 12.53 8.73
CA LEU A 134 -4.62 11.54 7.84
C LEU A 134 -4.39 12.08 6.42
N VAL A 135 -5.36 12.82 5.87
CA VAL A 135 -5.21 13.49 4.57
C VAL A 135 -4.09 14.52 4.62
N GLU A 136 -4.06 15.37 5.65
CA GLU A 136 -3.00 16.38 5.84
C GLU A 136 -1.61 15.75 5.96
N GLU A 137 -1.47 14.65 6.72
CA GLU A 137 -0.20 13.93 6.86
C GLU A 137 0.26 13.29 5.54
N LEU A 138 -0.68 12.78 4.73
CA LEU A 138 -0.40 12.25 3.40
C LEU A 138 0.01 13.36 2.43
N GLU A 139 -0.73 14.47 2.38
CA GLU A 139 -0.39 15.63 1.55
C GLU A 139 0.96 16.23 1.93
N GLN A 140 1.26 16.29 3.23
CA GLN A 140 2.56 16.72 3.73
C GLN A 140 3.67 15.79 3.23
N TRP A 141 3.52 14.48 3.41
CA TRP A 141 4.50 13.51 2.90
C TRP A 141 4.70 13.66 1.38
N TYR A 142 3.62 13.83 0.63
CA TYR A 142 3.71 14.02 -0.82
C TYR A 142 4.50 15.29 -1.15
N ARG A 143 4.22 16.42 -0.50
CA ARG A 143 4.91 17.70 -0.75
C ARG A 143 6.40 17.65 -0.36
N GLU A 144 6.72 16.97 0.73
CA GLU A 144 8.05 16.97 1.35
C GLU A 144 8.96 15.81 0.87
N ARG A 145 8.46 14.90 0.03
CA ARG A 145 9.26 13.76 -0.43
C ARG A 145 10.47 14.21 -1.24
N PRO A 146 11.68 13.69 -0.95
CA PRO A 146 12.90 14.09 -1.62
C PRO A 146 12.89 13.63 -3.08
N GLN A 147 13.80 14.17 -3.89
CA GLN A 147 13.88 13.87 -5.32
C GLN A 147 13.94 12.36 -5.61
N GLY A 148 14.63 11.57 -4.78
CA GLY A 148 14.71 10.11 -4.93
C GLY A 148 13.36 9.38 -4.76
N PHE A 149 12.37 10.03 -4.16
CA PHE A 149 10.99 9.55 -4.00
C PHE A 149 10.02 10.25 -4.97
N GLN A 150 10.48 11.14 -5.84
CA GLN A 150 9.66 11.71 -6.89
C GLN A 150 9.74 10.86 -8.15
N PRO A 151 8.68 10.81 -8.97
CA PRO A 151 8.75 10.16 -10.27
C PRO A 151 9.87 10.78 -11.12
N MET A 152 10.66 9.93 -11.78
CA MET A 152 11.60 10.36 -12.83
C MET A 152 10.88 10.79 -14.10
N LEU A 153 9.76 10.13 -14.39
CA LEU A 153 8.92 10.38 -15.54
C LEU A 153 7.47 10.20 -15.12
N GLU A 154 6.65 11.18 -15.50
CA GLU A 154 5.22 11.18 -15.26
C GLU A 154 4.53 11.70 -16.52
N LEU A 155 3.85 10.80 -17.22
CA LEU A 155 3.07 11.14 -18.41
C LEU A 155 1.60 10.84 -18.11
N ASP A 156 0.82 11.91 -17.98
CA ASP A 156 -0.63 11.80 -17.97
C ASP A 156 -1.10 11.56 -19.40
N MET A 157 -1.81 10.44 -19.60
CA MET A 157 -2.29 10.07 -20.91
C MET A 157 -3.62 10.75 -21.18
N ASP A 158 -3.59 11.82 -21.98
CA ASP A 158 -4.81 12.47 -22.44
C ASP A 158 -5.56 11.52 -23.39
N HIS A 159 -6.78 11.17 -23.02
CA HIS A 159 -7.65 10.23 -23.73
C HIS A 159 -7.92 10.67 -25.18
N GLN A 160 -7.67 11.93 -25.53
CA GLN A 160 -7.92 12.48 -26.87
C GLN A 160 -6.76 12.28 -27.86
N LEU A 161 -5.53 12.03 -27.38
CA LEU A 161 -4.32 11.94 -28.22
C LEU A 161 -3.61 10.58 -28.12
N ALA A 162 -3.97 9.78 -27.12
CA ALA A 162 -3.46 8.43 -26.91
C ALA A 162 -4.16 7.40 -27.81
N GLY A 163 -3.38 6.54 -28.47
CA GLY A 163 -3.92 5.32 -29.08
C GLY A 163 -4.62 4.41 -28.04
N PRO A 164 -5.38 3.40 -28.47
CA PRO A 164 -6.19 2.54 -27.59
C PRO A 164 -5.40 1.78 -26.50
N GLU A 165 -4.06 1.82 -26.54
CA GLU A 165 -3.16 1.17 -25.59
C GLU A 165 -2.69 2.05 -24.43
N MET A 166 -2.89 3.37 -24.48
CA MET A 166 -2.38 4.30 -23.45
C MET A 166 -3.49 4.88 -22.58
N THR A 167 -4.14 4.02 -21.79
CA THR A 167 -5.33 4.41 -20.99
C THR A 167 -5.07 4.58 -19.49
N LEU A 168 -3.83 4.36 -19.06
CA LEU A 168 -3.33 4.57 -17.70
C LEU A 168 -2.06 5.43 -17.75
N PRO A 169 -1.77 6.23 -16.70
CA PRO A 169 -0.58 7.07 -16.66
C PRO A 169 0.71 6.23 -16.64
N VAL A 170 1.76 6.76 -17.25
CA VAL A 170 3.12 6.21 -17.14
C VAL A 170 3.83 6.93 -16.01
N VAL A 171 4.17 6.20 -14.95
CA VAL A 171 4.84 6.75 -13.76
C VAL A 171 6.05 5.89 -13.45
N LEU A 172 7.25 6.44 -13.66
CA LEU A 172 8.52 5.73 -13.47
C LEU A 172 9.28 6.30 -12.28
N PHE A 173 9.91 5.44 -11.49
CA PHE A 173 10.74 5.83 -10.34
C PHE A 173 12.18 5.39 -10.53
N ALA A 174 13.12 6.14 -9.94
CA ALA A 174 14.54 5.83 -9.96
C ALA A 174 14.90 4.56 -9.16
N ASN A 175 14.09 4.23 -8.16
CA ASN A 175 14.36 3.16 -7.22
C ASN A 175 13.06 2.58 -6.65
N GLY A 176 13.17 1.37 -6.09
CA GLY A 176 12.03 0.65 -5.51
C GLY A 176 11.42 1.32 -4.27
N ALA A 177 12.19 2.07 -3.48
CA ALA A 177 11.67 2.75 -2.30
C ALA A 177 10.74 3.92 -2.67
N GLY A 178 11.13 4.70 -3.69
CA GLY A 178 10.29 5.73 -4.30
C GLY A 178 8.99 5.14 -4.84
N LEU A 179 9.10 4.05 -5.61
CA LEU A 179 7.92 3.33 -6.12
C LEU A 179 7.00 2.87 -4.98
N PHE A 180 7.55 2.17 -3.99
CA PHE A 180 6.84 1.62 -2.85
C PHE A 180 6.10 2.71 -2.07
N GLY A 181 6.81 3.77 -1.68
CA GLY A 181 6.23 4.89 -0.92
C GLY A 181 5.10 5.59 -1.68
N ASN A 182 5.26 5.85 -2.98
CA ASN A 182 4.24 6.56 -3.76
C ASN A 182 3.01 5.69 -4.04
N GLN A 183 3.19 4.40 -4.37
CA GLN A 183 2.04 3.52 -4.55
C GLN A 183 1.23 3.41 -3.26
N LEU A 184 1.88 3.29 -2.09
CA LEU A 184 1.20 3.28 -0.79
C LEU A 184 0.57 4.63 -0.43
N TYR A 185 1.20 5.76 -0.78
CA TYR A 185 0.56 7.07 -0.64
C TYR A 185 -0.76 7.13 -1.41
N HIS A 186 -0.77 6.74 -2.69
CA HIS A 186 -2.00 6.73 -3.48
C HIS A 186 -3.01 5.72 -2.93
N THR A 187 -2.54 4.60 -2.38
CA THR A 187 -3.38 3.58 -1.73
C THR A 187 -4.10 4.15 -0.51
N ALA A 188 -3.38 4.80 0.40
CA ALA A 188 -3.94 5.43 1.59
C ALA A 188 -4.96 6.52 1.21
N MET A 189 -4.61 7.40 0.27
CA MET A 189 -5.52 8.41 -0.25
C MET A 189 -6.78 7.78 -0.88
N LEU A 190 -6.64 6.69 -1.65
CA LEU A 190 -7.77 5.99 -2.24
C LEU A 190 -8.74 5.49 -1.14
N ILE A 191 -8.21 4.87 -0.10
CA ILE A 191 -9.00 4.35 1.03
C ILE A 191 -9.77 5.47 1.72
N LEU A 192 -9.08 6.57 2.04
CA LEU A 192 -9.67 7.72 2.73
C LEU A 192 -10.74 8.40 1.88
N LEU A 193 -10.50 8.60 0.58
CA LEU A 193 -11.46 9.25 -0.30
C LEU A 193 -12.74 8.42 -0.49
N HIS A 194 -12.64 7.09 -0.51
CA HIS A 194 -13.81 6.20 -0.54
C HIS A 194 -14.60 6.22 0.79
N ASN A 195 -13.92 6.51 1.90
CA ASN A 195 -14.51 6.51 3.25
C ASN A 195 -14.59 7.92 3.83
N ARG A 196 -14.81 8.92 2.97
CA ARG A 196 -14.92 10.31 3.37
C ARG A 196 -16.12 10.52 4.31
N PRO A 197 -15.93 11.10 5.51
CA PRO A 197 -17.03 11.45 6.40
C PRO A 197 -18.03 12.39 5.73
N ARG A 198 -19.33 12.16 5.92
CA ARG A 198 -20.41 12.99 5.33
C ARG A 198 -20.33 14.47 5.73
N THR A 199 -19.69 14.77 6.85
CA THR A 199 -19.49 16.12 7.37
C THR A 199 -18.32 16.87 6.73
N ALA A 200 -17.43 16.18 6.00
CA ALA A 200 -16.33 16.80 5.29
C ALA A 200 -16.86 17.62 4.11
N ARG A 201 -16.46 18.89 3.96
CA ARG A 201 -16.91 19.76 2.84
C ARG A 201 -15.89 19.74 1.71
N MET A 202 -16.36 19.84 0.46
CA MET A 202 -15.46 19.80 -0.72
C MET A 202 -14.60 21.05 -0.87
N GLY A 203 -15.08 22.20 -0.35
CA GLY A 203 -14.37 23.47 -0.43
C GLY A 203 -13.11 23.57 0.43
N ASP A 204 -12.88 22.60 1.31
CA ASP A 204 -11.70 22.59 2.19
C ASP A 204 -10.44 22.07 1.46
N PHE A 205 -10.58 21.51 0.25
CA PHE A 205 -9.50 20.85 -0.50
C PHE A 205 -9.55 21.22 -1.99
N HIS A 206 -8.47 21.80 -2.53
CA HIS A 206 -8.44 22.41 -3.87
C HIS A 206 -7.59 21.65 -4.91
N SER A 207 -7.39 20.34 -4.78
CA SER A 207 -6.43 19.59 -5.63
C SER A 207 -7.05 18.38 -6.34
N PHE A 208 -6.53 18.03 -7.52
CA PHE A 208 -6.76 16.75 -8.20
C PHE A 208 -6.44 15.54 -7.30
N ALA A 209 -5.66 15.74 -6.24
CA ALA A 209 -5.44 14.79 -5.14
C ALA A 209 -6.73 14.36 -4.41
N MET A 210 -7.90 14.91 -4.74
CA MET A 210 -9.19 14.49 -4.18
C MET A 210 -9.99 13.55 -5.09
N SER A 211 -9.47 13.16 -6.25
CA SER A 211 -10.14 12.22 -7.16
C SER A 211 -9.79 10.76 -6.84
N PRO A 212 -10.75 9.92 -6.40
CA PRO A 212 -10.47 8.50 -6.16
C PRO A 212 -10.00 7.78 -7.42
N LEU A 213 -10.60 8.10 -8.59
CA LEU A 213 -10.21 7.49 -9.85
C LEU A 213 -8.76 7.83 -10.23
N TRP A 214 -8.33 9.07 -9.99
CA TRP A 214 -6.94 9.48 -10.24
C TRP A 214 -5.95 8.65 -9.42
N HIS A 215 -6.22 8.46 -8.12
CA HIS A 215 -5.40 7.60 -7.26
C HIS A 215 -5.40 6.14 -7.72
N ALA A 216 -6.56 5.58 -8.10
CA ALA A 216 -6.65 4.21 -8.61
C ALA A 216 -5.84 4.01 -9.91
N GLN A 217 -5.93 4.97 -10.83
CA GLN A 217 -5.17 4.96 -12.08
C GLN A 217 -3.67 5.08 -11.81
N ARG A 218 -3.25 5.88 -10.83
CA ARG A 218 -1.83 5.99 -10.45
C ARG A 218 -1.30 4.71 -9.83
N ILE A 219 -2.03 4.06 -8.94
CA ILE A 219 -1.63 2.75 -8.40
C ILE A 219 -1.44 1.75 -9.55
N CYS A 220 -2.39 1.68 -10.49
CA CYS A 220 -2.28 0.77 -11.64
C CYS A 220 -1.13 1.14 -12.58
N GLY A 221 -0.92 2.43 -12.85
CA GLY A 221 0.17 2.93 -13.69
C GLY A 221 1.54 2.63 -13.08
N ILE A 222 1.71 2.82 -11.78
CA ILE A 222 2.94 2.50 -11.06
C ILE A 222 3.21 0.98 -11.11
N ALA A 223 2.20 0.17 -10.82
CA ALA A 223 2.30 -1.29 -10.86
C ALA A 223 2.66 -1.81 -12.27
N LEU A 224 2.07 -1.24 -13.32
CA LEU A 224 2.32 -1.64 -14.71
C LEU A 224 3.79 -1.46 -15.13
N HIS A 225 4.45 -0.45 -14.58
CA HIS A 225 5.84 -0.11 -14.85
C HIS A 225 6.80 -0.56 -13.74
N ASN A 226 6.38 -1.53 -12.92
CA ASN A 226 7.26 -2.19 -11.96
C ASN A 226 7.86 -3.47 -12.57
N ASP A 227 8.96 -3.31 -13.29
CA ASP A 227 9.63 -4.37 -14.05
C ASP A 227 10.58 -5.23 -13.20
N ARG A 228 10.84 -4.83 -11.95
CA ARG A 228 11.91 -5.38 -11.11
C ARG A 228 11.33 -6.24 -10.00
N ARG A 229 11.79 -7.49 -9.92
CA ARG A 229 11.30 -8.47 -8.94
C ARG A 229 11.47 -7.99 -7.49
N GLU A 230 12.61 -7.38 -7.19
CA GLU A 230 12.97 -6.84 -5.88
C GLU A 230 12.16 -5.61 -5.47
N CYS A 231 11.45 -4.99 -6.40
CA CYS A 231 10.57 -3.85 -6.15
C CYS A 231 9.11 -4.27 -5.92
N TRP A 232 8.80 -5.58 -5.93
CA TRP A 232 7.48 -6.10 -5.63
C TRP A 232 7.36 -6.50 -4.17
N ASP A 233 6.23 -6.12 -3.56
CA ASP A 233 5.85 -6.46 -2.20
C ASP A 233 4.40 -6.97 -2.16
N PRO A 234 4.04 -7.88 -1.24
CA PRO A 234 2.66 -8.28 -1.00
C PRO A 234 1.65 -7.14 -0.89
N CYS A 235 1.97 -6.05 -0.18
CA CYS A 235 1.05 -4.91 -0.07
C CYS A 235 0.94 -4.10 -1.37
N LEU A 236 1.98 -4.10 -2.22
CA LEU A 236 1.92 -3.49 -3.55
C LEU A 236 1.02 -4.30 -4.49
N LEU A 237 1.05 -5.64 -4.43
CA LEU A 237 0.12 -6.45 -5.20
C LEU A 237 -1.33 -6.28 -4.71
N ALA A 238 -1.53 -6.23 -3.39
CA ALA A 238 -2.86 -6.04 -2.81
C ALA A 238 -3.44 -4.66 -3.14
N SER A 239 -2.63 -3.60 -3.04
CA SER A 239 -3.03 -2.25 -3.46
C SER A 239 -3.35 -2.18 -4.95
N PHE A 240 -2.57 -2.86 -5.80
CA PHE A 240 -2.87 -2.97 -7.23
C PHE A 240 -4.22 -3.64 -7.46
N LEU A 241 -4.51 -4.78 -6.81
CA LEU A 241 -5.80 -5.45 -6.91
C LEU A 241 -6.95 -4.54 -6.45
N MET A 242 -6.79 -3.85 -5.32
CA MET A 242 -7.79 -2.91 -4.80
C MET A 242 -8.09 -1.76 -5.78
N ALA A 243 -7.05 -1.19 -6.38
CA ALA A 243 -7.19 -0.11 -7.37
C ALA A 243 -7.78 -0.62 -8.69
N ALA A 244 -7.37 -1.80 -9.13
CA ALA A 244 -7.85 -2.44 -10.35
C ALA A 244 -9.37 -2.64 -10.33
N ARG A 245 -9.97 -3.02 -9.20
CA ARG A 245 -11.44 -3.13 -9.04
C ARG A 245 -12.20 -1.85 -9.41
N ARG A 246 -11.53 -0.69 -9.44
CA ARG A 246 -12.13 0.61 -9.79
C ARG A 246 -12.08 0.90 -11.30
N MET A 247 -11.47 0.05 -12.11
CA MET A 247 -11.41 0.21 -13.57
C MET A 247 -12.73 -0.24 -14.22
N THR A 248 -13.42 0.69 -14.86
CA THR A 248 -14.72 0.45 -15.52
C THR A 248 -14.61 0.41 -17.05
N HIS A 249 -13.55 0.99 -17.62
CA HIS A 249 -13.33 0.97 -19.08
C HIS A 249 -12.60 -0.29 -19.51
N GLU A 250 -13.11 -0.95 -20.56
CA GLU A 250 -12.56 -2.20 -21.09
C GLU A 250 -11.08 -2.07 -21.46
N SER A 251 -10.66 -0.93 -22.02
CA SER A 251 -9.26 -0.66 -22.36
C SER A 251 -8.33 -0.71 -21.13
N GLN A 252 -8.75 -0.10 -20.02
CA GLN A 252 -8.01 -0.15 -18.75
C GLN A 252 -8.00 -1.57 -18.16
N GLN A 253 -9.14 -2.26 -18.20
CA GLN A 253 -9.26 -3.65 -17.72
C GLN A 253 -8.32 -4.58 -18.50
N ARG A 254 -8.25 -4.47 -19.84
CA ARG A 254 -7.32 -5.25 -20.68
C ARG A 254 -5.85 -4.99 -20.30
N VAL A 255 -5.48 -3.74 -20.02
CA VAL A 255 -4.12 -3.40 -19.55
C VAL A 255 -3.84 -4.02 -18.19
N VAL A 256 -4.79 -3.96 -17.25
CA VAL A 256 -4.67 -4.58 -15.92
C VAL A 256 -4.52 -6.11 -16.00
N ILE A 257 -5.29 -6.78 -16.87
CA ILE A 257 -5.17 -8.23 -17.08
C ILE A 257 -3.75 -8.59 -17.55
N ARG A 258 -3.21 -7.83 -18.51
CA ARG A 258 -1.81 -8.01 -18.96
C ARG A 258 -0.80 -7.73 -17.84
N ALA A 259 -1.08 -6.76 -16.96
CA ALA A 259 -0.22 -6.47 -15.83
C ALA A 259 -0.16 -7.63 -14.84
N PHE A 260 -1.27 -8.31 -14.53
CA PHE A 260 -1.24 -9.52 -13.69
C PHE A 260 -0.35 -10.62 -14.27
N GLU A 261 -0.42 -10.85 -15.58
CA GLU A 261 0.45 -11.81 -16.25
C GLU A 261 1.93 -11.40 -16.18
N ARG A 262 2.22 -10.10 -16.38
CA ARG A 262 3.58 -9.56 -16.23
C ARG A 262 4.11 -9.75 -14.80
N ILE A 263 3.29 -9.46 -13.79
CA ILE A 263 3.63 -9.64 -12.38
C ILE A 263 3.99 -11.11 -12.13
N ARG A 264 3.13 -12.05 -12.57
CA ARG A 264 3.38 -13.49 -12.45
C ARG A 264 4.72 -13.89 -13.05
N ILE A 265 5.08 -13.36 -14.23
CA ILE A 265 6.36 -13.64 -14.89
C ILE A 265 7.54 -13.05 -14.10
N VAL A 266 7.46 -11.80 -13.65
CA VAL A 266 8.55 -11.09 -12.96
C VAL A 266 8.80 -11.65 -11.55
N THR A 267 7.73 -11.94 -10.80
CA THR A 267 7.82 -12.33 -9.39
C THR A 267 7.80 -13.85 -9.17
N GLY A 268 7.19 -14.59 -10.10
CA GLY A 268 6.86 -16.01 -9.93
C GLY A 268 5.61 -16.24 -9.07
N TRP A 269 4.92 -15.19 -8.63
CA TRP A 269 3.75 -15.31 -7.77
C TRP A 269 2.51 -15.75 -8.54
N ASP A 270 1.80 -16.74 -8.03
CA ASP A 270 0.53 -17.16 -8.62
C ASP A 270 -0.60 -16.17 -8.28
N THR A 271 -0.92 -15.30 -9.24
CA THR A 271 -2.00 -14.31 -9.13
C THR A 271 -3.28 -14.74 -9.84
N SER A 272 -3.36 -15.97 -10.34
CA SER A 272 -4.48 -16.46 -11.17
C SER A 272 -5.83 -16.36 -10.45
N GLY A 273 -5.88 -16.77 -9.18
CA GLY A 273 -7.09 -16.69 -8.36
C GLY A 273 -7.59 -15.26 -8.15
N CYS A 274 -6.68 -14.30 -7.98
CA CYS A 274 -7.02 -12.88 -7.85
C CYS A 274 -7.55 -12.31 -9.17
N LEU A 275 -6.89 -12.63 -10.28
CA LEU A 275 -7.28 -12.21 -11.61
C LEU A 275 -8.67 -12.76 -11.99
N HIS A 276 -8.93 -14.05 -11.73
CA HIS A 276 -10.22 -14.67 -12.00
C HIS A 276 -11.35 -13.99 -11.23
N LYS A 277 -11.16 -13.71 -9.94
CA LYS A 277 -12.15 -12.96 -9.13
C LYS A 277 -12.40 -11.57 -9.71
N LEU A 278 -11.35 -10.85 -10.08
CA LEU A 278 -11.46 -9.52 -10.68
C LEU A 278 -12.21 -9.54 -12.03
N GLN A 279 -11.94 -10.54 -12.88
CA GLN A 279 -12.66 -10.71 -14.14
C GLN A 279 -14.15 -11.03 -13.93
N ALA A 280 -14.48 -11.83 -12.90
CA ALA A 280 -15.85 -12.09 -12.50
C ALA A 280 -16.55 -10.80 -12.02
N GLU A 281 -15.87 -9.97 -11.22
CA GLU A 281 -16.40 -8.67 -10.76
C GLU A 281 -16.68 -7.70 -11.92
N TRP A 282 -15.94 -7.81 -13.03
CA TRP A 282 -16.19 -7.04 -14.26
C TRP A 282 -17.18 -7.68 -15.23
N CYS A 283 -17.82 -8.81 -14.85
CA CYS A 283 -18.71 -9.59 -15.70
C CYS A 283 -18.06 -10.09 -17.01
N LEU A 284 -16.75 -10.33 -17.04
CA LEU A 284 -16.03 -10.80 -18.23
C LEU A 284 -16.12 -12.32 -18.44
N LEU A 285 -16.63 -13.07 -17.47
CA LEU A 285 -16.70 -14.54 -17.52
C LEU A 285 -18.03 -15.07 -18.08
N ASP A 286 -19.01 -14.21 -18.36
CA ASP A 286 -20.33 -14.61 -18.89
C ASP A 286 -20.34 -14.79 -20.42
N GLY A 287 -19.18 -14.73 -21.08
CA GLY A 287 -19.05 -14.65 -22.54
C GLY A 287 -18.18 -15.72 -23.22
N THR A 288 -17.81 -16.80 -22.53
CA THR A 288 -17.06 -17.95 -23.09
C THR A 288 -17.84 -19.24 -22.95
#